data_AF-A0A4Q8M7Y5-F1
#
_entry.id   AF-A0A4Q8M7Y5-F1
#
_cell.length_a   1.000
_cell.length_b   1.000
_cell.length_c   1.000
_cell.angle_alpha   90.00
_cell.angle_beta   90.00
_cell.angle_gamma   90.00
#
_symmetry.space_group_name_H-M   'P 1'
#
loop_
_entity.id
_entity.type
_entity.pdbx_description
1 polymer ?
#
loop_
_entity_poly.entity_id
_entity_poly.type
_entity_poly.pdbx_seq_one_letter_code
_entity_poly.pdbx_strand_id
1 'polypeptide(L)'
;MSNDLLSVPCVLMRGGTSKGPFFLASDLPADAAERDRLLLEVMGSGHPLQIDGIGGGNALTSKVAIIDRASRADADVDYLFAQVRVDQRVVDTAPNCGNMLAAVGPYAIERGLVPARHPRTQVRIHNVNTGKVIVATVETPNGQVAYLGETRIAGAPGTAAPISLAFLDAAGARTGKLLPSGRASEWIDEVEVSLVDCAMPLVLIRGEALGLRGDETPARLNADAALLARIESIRVEAGRRMGIADAADRVIPKPVLLAAPQHGGHLQVRYFMPHQCHTALAITGAVGLATAVVTEGTLAHTMVGYLPLPTTITLEHPSGSLAVGLSRAVGSDAVVASVVRTARRLFEGRVFAPSPRTSVAAEWTSAA
;
A
#
# COMPACT_ATOMS: atom_id res chain seq x y z
N MET A 1 -27.79 4.65 27.13
CA MET A 1 -27.04 5.88 26.89
C MET A 1 -27.28 6.27 25.44
N SER A 2 -28.18 7.23 25.17
CA SER A 2 -28.43 7.70 23.81
C SER A 2 -27.77 9.07 23.66
N ASN A 3 -26.57 9.09 23.07
CA ASN A 3 -26.14 10.26 22.32
C ASN A 3 -26.73 10.17 20.91
N ASP A 4 -26.71 11.28 20.20
CA ASP A 4 -27.19 11.46 18.82
C ASP A 4 -26.19 10.99 17.76
N LEU A 5 -25.12 10.29 18.17
CA LEU A 5 -24.07 9.81 17.28
C LEU A 5 -24.38 8.41 16.74
N LEU A 6 -24.01 8.19 15.48
CA LEU A 6 -24.01 6.86 14.89
C LEU A 6 -22.90 6.03 15.56
N SER A 7 -23.23 4.84 16.03
CA SER A 7 -22.29 3.93 16.67
C SER A 7 -21.95 2.77 15.74
N VAL A 8 -20.68 2.62 15.35
CA VAL A 8 -20.21 1.64 14.35
C VAL A 8 -19.19 0.69 14.98
N PRO A 9 -19.36 -0.65 14.90
CA PRO A 9 -18.33 -1.61 15.30
C PRO A 9 -17.00 -1.34 14.61
N CYS A 10 -15.88 -1.37 15.34
CA CYS A 10 -14.58 -1.02 14.79
C CYS A 10 -13.46 -1.82 15.47
N VAL A 11 -12.48 -2.25 14.67
CA VAL A 11 -11.19 -2.74 15.17
C VAL A 11 -10.07 -1.86 14.66
N LEU A 12 -9.31 -1.25 15.56
CA LEU A 12 -8.10 -0.54 15.18
C LEU A 12 -6.94 -1.55 15.11
N MET A 13 -6.25 -1.61 13.97
CA MET A 13 -5.12 -2.51 13.80
C MET A 13 -3.90 -1.77 13.25
N ARG A 14 -2.73 -2.26 13.61
CA ARG A 14 -1.50 -2.01 12.85
C ARG A 14 -1.39 -3.10 11.78
N GLY A 15 -1.33 -2.70 10.51
CA GLY A 15 -0.96 -3.57 9.40
C GLY A 15 0.38 -3.13 8.83
N GLY A 16 1.43 -3.94 8.98
CA GLY A 16 2.79 -3.54 8.60
C GLY A 16 3.22 -2.26 9.30
N THR A 17 3.62 -1.25 8.54
CA THR A 17 4.00 0.08 9.06
C THR A 17 2.87 1.12 8.94
N SER A 18 1.62 0.66 8.87
CA SER A 18 0.43 1.52 8.83
C SER A 18 -0.56 1.16 9.94
N LYS A 19 -1.44 2.11 10.27
CA LYS A 19 -2.48 1.94 11.27
C LYS A 19 -3.81 2.46 10.73
N GLY A 20 -4.89 1.77 11.05
CA GLY A 20 -6.22 2.20 10.62
C GLY A 20 -7.33 1.32 11.15
N PRO A 21 -8.58 1.80 11.14
CA PRO A 21 -9.73 0.98 11.48
C PRO A 21 -10.04 -0.06 10.39
N PHE A 22 -10.54 -1.19 10.86
CA PHE A 22 -11.10 -2.30 10.09
C PHE A 22 -12.59 -2.40 10.40
N PHE A 23 -13.40 -2.42 9.35
CA PHE A 23 -14.85 -2.53 9.40
C PHE A 23 -15.31 -3.76 8.63
N LEU A 24 -16.43 -4.36 9.02
CA LEU A 24 -17.21 -5.19 8.10
C LEU A 24 -17.99 -4.27 7.15
N ALA A 25 -18.09 -4.65 5.88
CA ALA A 25 -18.90 -3.89 4.91
C ALA A 25 -20.37 -3.76 5.37
N SER A 26 -20.90 -4.79 6.04
CA SER A 26 -22.26 -4.80 6.61
C SER A 26 -22.49 -3.78 7.73
N ASP A 27 -21.42 -3.24 8.33
CA ASP A 27 -21.50 -2.24 9.39
C ASP A 27 -21.47 -0.80 8.84
N LEU A 28 -21.28 -0.64 7.52
CA LEU A 28 -21.19 0.65 6.84
C LEU A 28 -22.38 0.86 5.88
N PRO A 29 -22.68 2.11 5.50
CA PRO A 29 -23.64 2.38 4.44
C PRO A 29 -23.27 1.67 3.13
N ALA A 30 -24.27 1.12 2.45
CA ALA A 30 -24.08 0.48 1.15
C ALA A 30 -23.80 1.48 0.03
N ASP A 31 -24.36 2.69 0.12
CA ASP A 31 -24.05 3.78 -0.82
C ASP A 31 -22.63 4.30 -0.59
N ALA A 32 -21.83 4.36 -1.66
CA ALA A 32 -20.43 4.74 -1.57
C ALA A 32 -20.23 6.18 -1.09
N ALA A 33 -21.11 7.11 -1.47
CA ALA A 33 -21.00 8.50 -1.06
C ALA A 33 -21.38 8.67 0.43
N GLU A 34 -22.42 8.00 0.91
CA GLU A 34 -22.77 7.96 2.33
C GLU A 34 -21.67 7.29 3.18
N ARG A 35 -21.12 6.17 2.69
CA ARG A 35 -19.98 5.50 3.32
C ARG A 35 -18.79 6.46 3.43
N ASP A 36 -18.41 7.11 2.34
CA ASP A 36 -17.24 7.99 2.33
C ASP A 36 -17.44 9.18 3.28
N ARG A 37 -18.65 9.78 3.33
CA ARG A 37 -18.98 10.80 4.34
C ARG A 37 -18.81 10.27 5.76
N LEU A 38 -19.31 9.08 6.07
CA LEU A 38 -19.13 8.46 7.38
C LEU A 38 -17.65 8.23 7.71
N LEU A 39 -16.86 7.75 6.74
CA LEU A 39 -15.42 7.53 6.96
C LEU A 39 -14.67 8.85 7.22
N LEU A 40 -15.06 9.95 6.59
CA LEU A 40 -14.49 11.27 6.87
C LEU A 40 -14.72 11.67 8.33
N GLU A 41 -15.95 11.50 8.83
CA GLU A 41 -16.30 11.80 10.23
C GLU A 41 -15.58 10.87 11.21
N VAL A 42 -15.64 9.55 11.00
CA VAL A 42 -14.95 8.55 11.82
C VAL A 42 -13.46 8.90 11.98
N MET A 43 -12.83 9.33 10.89
CA MET A 43 -11.42 9.64 10.87
C MET A 43 -11.09 11.07 11.29
N GLY A 44 -12.06 11.96 11.52
CA GLY A 44 -11.82 13.37 11.85
C GLY A 44 -11.15 14.14 10.72
N SER A 45 -11.45 13.81 9.46
CA SER A 45 -10.81 14.38 8.28
C SER A 45 -11.20 15.86 8.06
N GLY A 46 -10.24 16.65 7.56
CA GLY A 46 -10.34 18.10 7.40
C GLY A 46 -9.60 18.89 8.48
N HIS A 47 -8.87 18.20 9.37
CA HIS A 47 -8.07 18.82 10.43
C HIS A 47 -6.69 18.13 10.51
N PRO A 48 -5.56 18.87 10.58
CA PRO A 48 -4.21 18.28 10.61
C PRO A 48 -3.98 17.25 11.73
N LEU A 49 -4.61 17.44 12.88
CA LEU A 49 -4.53 16.52 14.02
C LEU A 49 -5.58 15.40 13.98
N GLN A 50 -6.60 15.50 13.12
CA GLN A 50 -7.78 14.62 13.14
C GLN A 50 -8.43 14.55 14.54
N ILE A 51 -8.54 15.72 15.19
CA ILE A 51 -8.81 15.83 16.63
C ILE A 51 -10.18 15.28 17.05
N ASP A 52 -11.16 15.33 16.15
CA ASP A 52 -12.54 14.86 16.37
C ASP A 52 -12.78 13.50 15.70
N GLY A 53 -11.77 12.62 15.70
CA GLY A 53 -11.88 11.29 15.13
C GLY A 53 -10.76 10.36 15.58
N ILE A 54 -10.74 9.15 15.01
CA ILE A 54 -9.74 8.13 15.36
C ILE A 54 -8.51 8.13 14.44
N GLY A 55 -8.47 9.06 13.49
CA GLY A 55 -7.31 9.31 12.65
C GLY A 55 -6.11 9.79 13.47
N GLY A 56 -4.90 9.50 13.00
CA GLY A 56 -3.68 9.85 13.73
C GLY A 56 -2.95 11.09 13.22
N GLY A 57 -3.60 11.95 12.45
CA GLY A 57 -3.01 13.18 11.88
C GLY A 57 -1.90 12.94 10.86
N ASN A 58 -1.80 11.74 10.30
CA ASN A 58 -0.76 11.36 9.34
C ASN A 58 -1.30 10.37 8.31
N ALA A 59 -0.82 10.44 7.06
CA ALA A 59 -1.27 9.56 5.98
C ALA A 59 -1.07 8.05 6.26
N LEU A 60 -0.09 7.68 7.10
CA LEU A 60 0.15 6.30 7.54
C LEU A 60 -0.81 5.81 8.63
N THR A 61 -1.47 6.73 9.33
CA THR A 61 -2.42 6.48 10.42
C THR A 61 -3.84 6.94 10.10
N SER A 62 -4.09 7.35 8.84
CA SER A 62 -5.39 7.76 8.30
C SER A 62 -5.80 6.84 7.14
N LYS A 63 -6.01 5.56 7.45
CA LYS A 63 -6.28 4.49 6.47
C LYS A 63 -7.45 3.66 6.93
N VAL A 64 -8.29 3.18 6.02
CA VAL A 64 -9.42 2.32 6.36
C VAL A 64 -9.34 1.03 5.56
N ALA A 65 -9.67 -0.08 6.21
CA ALA A 65 -9.87 -1.38 5.58
C ALA A 65 -11.32 -1.82 5.77
N ILE A 66 -12.01 -2.11 4.68
CA ILE A 66 -13.40 -2.60 4.69
C ILE A 66 -13.38 -4.03 4.18
N ILE A 67 -13.84 -4.95 5.02
CA ILE A 67 -13.77 -6.39 4.78
C ILE A 67 -15.18 -6.92 4.55
N ASP A 68 -15.35 -7.72 3.53
CA ASP A 68 -16.60 -8.41 3.23
C ASP A 68 -16.36 -9.90 2.97
N ARG A 69 -17.45 -10.66 2.89
CA ARG A 69 -17.43 -12.01 2.33
C ARG A 69 -16.93 -11.96 0.89
N ALA A 70 -16.32 -13.05 0.44
CA ALA A 70 -15.83 -13.13 -0.93
C ALA A 70 -16.96 -12.89 -1.95
N SER A 71 -16.72 -12.00 -2.91
CA SER A 71 -17.59 -11.83 -4.08
C SER A 71 -17.22 -12.77 -5.24
N ARG A 72 -16.15 -13.56 -5.08
CA ARG A 72 -15.56 -14.43 -6.11
C ARG A 72 -15.13 -15.79 -5.54
N ALA A 73 -15.15 -16.83 -6.38
CA ALA A 73 -14.84 -18.20 -5.96
C ALA A 73 -13.34 -18.42 -5.65
N ASP A 74 -12.46 -17.64 -6.28
CA ASP A 74 -11.01 -17.64 -6.09
C ASP A 74 -10.54 -16.84 -4.86
N ALA A 75 -11.46 -16.31 -4.03
CA ALA A 75 -11.14 -15.66 -2.76
C ALA A 75 -11.94 -16.21 -1.56
N ASP A 76 -11.47 -15.91 -0.35
CA ASP A 76 -12.12 -16.20 0.92
C ASP A 76 -12.78 -14.94 1.53
N VAL A 77 -12.19 -13.76 1.27
CA VAL A 77 -12.75 -12.45 1.66
C VAL A 77 -12.46 -11.39 0.61
N ASP A 78 -13.32 -10.38 0.59
CA ASP A 78 -13.11 -9.13 -0.14
C ASP A 78 -12.48 -8.07 0.77
N TYR A 79 -11.54 -7.31 0.23
CA TYR A 79 -10.85 -6.21 0.91
C TYR A 79 -10.89 -4.96 0.02
N LEU A 80 -11.58 -3.93 0.52
CA LEU A 80 -11.54 -2.58 -0.03
C LEU A 80 -10.68 -1.69 0.87
N PHE A 81 -9.61 -1.15 0.30
CA PHE A 81 -8.80 -0.11 0.91
C PHE A 81 -9.39 1.28 0.64
N ALA A 82 -9.36 2.14 1.65
CA ALA A 82 -9.64 3.56 1.47
C ALA A 82 -8.56 4.41 2.17
N GLN A 83 -7.96 5.33 1.43
CA GLN A 83 -7.12 6.38 1.99
C GLN A 83 -8.00 7.58 2.35
N VAL A 84 -8.05 7.94 3.63
CA VAL A 84 -8.74 9.15 4.06
C VAL A 84 -7.70 10.26 4.17
N ARG A 85 -7.86 11.34 3.41
CA ARG A 85 -6.93 12.48 3.47
C ARG A 85 -7.08 13.18 4.83
N VAL A 86 -5.97 13.70 5.35
CA VAL A 86 -5.90 14.24 6.73
C VAL A 86 -6.53 15.63 6.78
N ASP A 87 -6.01 16.53 5.95
CA ASP A 87 -6.33 17.95 5.86
C ASP A 87 -7.43 18.27 4.83
N GLN A 88 -7.75 17.31 3.96
CA GLN A 88 -8.77 17.44 2.93
C GLN A 88 -9.87 16.41 3.16
N ARG A 89 -11.13 16.82 3.03
CA ARG A 89 -12.30 15.97 3.22
C ARG A 89 -12.56 15.06 2.01
N VAL A 90 -11.60 14.18 1.72
CA VAL A 90 -11.60 13.28 0.56
C VAL A 90 -11.27 11.86 0.99
N VAL A 91 -12.06 10.91 0.50
CA VAL A 91 -11.77 9.47 0.56
C VAL A 91 -11.30 9.02 -0.82
N ASP A 92 -10.15 8.36 -0.88
CA ASP A 92 -9.56 7.84 -2.12
C ASP A 92 -9.47 6.31 -2.06
N THR A 93 -10.27 5.65 -2.90
CA THR A 93 -10.29 4.19 -3.07
C THR A 93 -9.58 3.73 -4.35
N ALA A 94 -8.88 4.62 -5.06
CA ALA A 94 -8.09 4.25 -6.23
C ALA A 94 -6.79 3.50 -5.91
N PRO A 95 -6.06 3.69 -4.79
CA PRO A 95 -4.88 2.89 -4.50
C PRO A 95 -5.21 1.56 -3.81
N ASN A 96 -4.26 0.62 -3.81
CA ASN A 96 -4.19 -0.45 -2.81
C ASN A 96 -3.14 -0.09 -1.75
N CYS A 97 -3.31 -0.60 -0.53
CA CYS A 97 -2.29 -0.56 0.53
C CYS A 97 -1.86 -1.97 0.96
N GLY A 98 -0.66 -2.39 0.54
CA GLY A 98 -0.07 -3.67 0.95
C GLY A 98 0.31 -3.76 2.43
N ASN A 99 0.41 -2.62 3.15
CA ASN A 99 0.63 -2.62 4.60
C ASN A 99 -0.65 -2.99 5.35
N MET A 100 -1.77 -2.30 5.07
CA MET A 100 -3.07 -2.61 5.69
C MET A 100 -3.52 -4.04 5.33
N LEU A 101 -3.20 -4.51 4.13
CA LEU A 101 -3.43 -5.90 3.70
C LEU A 101 -2.88 -6.94 4.67
N ALA A 102 -1.76 -6.67 5.36
CA ALA A 102 -1.16 -7.59 6.32
C ALA A 102 -2.09 -7.92 7.50
N ALA A 103 -3.03 -7.04 7.85
CA ALA A 103 -3.97 -7.26 8.95
C ALA A 103 -5.32 -7.86 8.49
N VAL A 104 -5.57 -7.97 7.19
CA VAL A 104 -6.83 -8.53 6.65
C VAL A 104 -7.01 -9.99 7.02
N GLY A 105 -5.98 -10.83 6.82
CA GLY A 105 -6.02 -12.24 7.17
C GLY A 105 -6.36 -12.48 8.66
N PRO A 106 -5.59 -11.90 9.60
CA PRO A 106 -5.91 -11.94 11.03
C PRO A 106 -7.33 -11.49 11.36
N TYR A 107 -7.75 -10.34 10.80
CA TYR A 107 -9.09 -9.79 11.02
C TYR A 107 -10.20 -10.74 10.54
N ALA A 108 -10.06 -11.29 9.32
CA ALA A 108 -11.02 -12.21 8.73
C ALA A 108 -11.20 -13.49 9.55
N ILE A 109 -10.10 -14.03 10.09
CA ILE A 109 -10.12 -15.21 10.95
C ILE A 109 -10.84 -14.91 12.27
N GLU A 110 -10.46 -13.82 12.95
CA GLU A 110 -11.07 -13.44 14.23
C GLU A 110 -12.53 -13.00 14.12
N ARG A 111 -12.95 -12.53 12.95
CA ARG A 111 -14.35 -12.21 12.64
C ARG A 111 -15.17 -13.41 12.16
N GLY A 112 -14.56 -14.59 12.08
CA GLY A 112 -15.24 -15.81 11.64
C GLY A 112 -15.61 -15.82 10.15
N LEU A 113 -14.99 -14.97 9.33
CA LEU A 113 -15.16 -14.99 7.88
C LEU A 113 -14.38 -16.16 7.26
N VAL A 114 -13.28 -16.55 7.87
CA VAL A 114 -12.43 -17.67 7.44
C VAL A 114 -12.14 -18.61 8.62
N PRO A 115 -12.40 -19.92 8.49
CA PRO A 115 -12.10 -20.87 9.56
C PRO A 115 -10.59 -21.03 9.74
N ALA A 116 -10.11 -20.92 10.98
CA ALA A 116 -8.71 -21.11 11.31
C ALA A 116 -8.27 -22.58 11.14
N ARG A 117 -7.02 -22.78 10.74
CA ARG A 117 -6.35 -24.08 10.62
C ARG A 117 -5.06 -24.09 11.45
N HIS A 118 -4.74 -25.23 12.06
CA HIS A 118 -3.46 -25.40 12.75
C HIS A 118 -2.37 -25.88 11.78
N PRO A 119 -1.11 -25.43 11.90
CA PRO A 119 -0.64 -24.29 12.71
C PRO A 119 -0.76 -22.96 11.97
N ARG A 120 -1.16 -22.97 10.69
CA ARG A 120 -1.23 -21.80 9.81
C ARG A 120 -2.52 -21.81 9.01
N THR A 121 -3.07 -20.62 8.80
CA THR A 121 -4.25 -20.40 7.96
C THR A 121 -3.86 -19.60 6.74
N GLN A 122 -4.18 -20.12 5.55
CA GLN A 122 -4.11 -19.36 4.31
C GLN A 122 -5.45 -18.66 4.08
N VAL A 123 -5.38 -17.38 3.73
CA VAL A 123 -6.53 -16.52 3.44
C VAL A 123 -6.31 -15.92 2.06
N ARG A 124 -7.15 -16.27 1.09
CA ARG A 124 -7.18 -15.66 -0.25
C ARG A 124 -7.99 -14.38 -0.17
N ILE A 125 -7.33 -13.26 -0.41
CA ILE A 125 -7.91 -11.93 -0.26
C ILE A 125 -8.08 -11.32 -1.64
N HIS A 126 -9.34 -11.10 -2.03
CA HIS A 126 -9.65 -10.30 -3.21
C HIS A 126 -9.51 -8.82 -2.87
N ASN A 127 -8.54 -8.17 -3.50
CA ASN A 127 -8.42 -6.73 -3.40
C ASN A 127 -9.41 -6.06 -4.35
N VAL A 128 -10.49 -5.47 -3.82
CA VAL A 128 -11.54 -4.84 -4.61
C VAL A 128 -11.00 -3.64 -5.39
N ASN A 129 -10.01 -2.92 -4.86
CA ASN A 129 -9.42 -1.78 -5.56
C ASN A 129 -8.78 -2.20 -6.89
N THR A 130 -8.05 -3.33 -6.93
CA THR A 130 -7.24 -3.75 -8.09
C THR A 130 -7.75 -4.99 -8.81
N GLY A 131 -8.76 -5.67 -8.26
CA GLY A 131 -9.27 -6.95 -8.76
C GLY A 131 -8.31 -8.15 -8.59
N LYS A 132 -7.14 -7.94 -7.98
CA LYS A 132 -6.11 -8.97 -7.79
C LYS A 132 -6.33 -9.78 -6.51
N VAL A 133 -5.89 -11.03 -6.52
CA VAL A 133 -5.93 -11.91 -5.33
C VAL A 133 -4.54 -12.02 -4.71
N ILE A 134 -4.50 -11.87 -3.38
CA ILE A 134 -3.30 -12.03 -2.57
C ILE A 134 -3.56 -13.13 -1.54
N VAL A 135 -2.62 -14.05 -1.37
CA VAL A 135 -2.70 -15.08 -0.32
C VAL A 135 -1.93 -14.62 0.90
N ALA A 136 -2.63 -14.40 2.01
CA ALA A 136 -2.03 -14.19 3.31
C ALA A 136 -1.87 -15.52 4.05
N THR A 137 -0.67 -15.84 4.51
CA THR A 137 -0.43 -16.94 5.45
C THR A 137 -0.28 -16.37 6.85
N VAL A 138 -1.21 -16.72 7.74
CA VAL A 138 -1.29 -16.25 9.12
C VAL A 138 -0.92 -17.38 10.07
N GLU A 139 -0.09 -17.11 11.07
CA GLU A 139 0.19 -18.05 12.16
C GLU A 139 -1.06 -18.21 13.03
N THR A 140 -1.56 -19.44 13.12
CA THR A 140 -2.77 -19.82 13.86
C THR A 140 -2.56 -21.09 14.71
N PRO A 141 -1.58 -21.10 15.63
CA PRO A 141 -1.38 -22.22 16.54
C PRO A 141 -2.66 -22.50 17.33
N ASN A 142 -3.01 -23.78 17.49
CA ASN A 142 -4.28 -24.21 18.09
C ASN A 142 -5.54 -23.57 17.49
N GLY A 143 -5.49 -23.13 16.22
CA GLY A 143 -6.62 -22.47 15.56
C GLY A 143 -6.87 -21.04 16.01
N GLN A 144 -5.92 -20.38 16.68
CA GLN A 144 -6.04 -19.00 17.14
C GLN A 144 -4.97 -18.12 16.52
N VAL A 145 -5.34 -16.92 16.06
CA VAL A 145 -4.38 -15.96 15.49
C VAL A 145 -3.28 -15.61 16.50
N ALA A 146 -2.03 -15.81 16.11
CA ALA A 146 -0.88 -15.35 16.87
C ALA A 146 -0.38 -14.01 16.35
N TYR A 147 -0.26 -13.01 17.23
CA TYR A 147 0.40 -11.74 16.92
C TYR A 147 1.84 -11.66 17.47
N LEU A 148 2.17 -12.51 18.44
CA LEU A 148 3.50 -12.55 19.07
C LEU A 148 4.42 -13.50 18.31
N GLY A 149 5.68 -13.12 18.17
CA GLY A 149 6.71 -13.86 17.46
C GLY A 149 8.01 -13.07 17.39
N GLU A 150 8.99 -13.56 16.65
CA GLU A 150 10.35 -13.00 16.62
C GLU A 150 10.65 -12.15 15.38
N THR A 151 9.69 -12.03 14.45
CA THR A 151 9.91 -11.31 13.19
C THR A 151 9.98 -9.80 13.44
N ARG A 152 11.03 -9.16 12.90
CA ARG A 152 11.23 -7.71 12.89
C ARG A 152 10.93 -7.16 11.51
N ILE A 153 10.33 -5.98 11.45
CA ILE A 153 10.19 -5.20 10.22
C ILE A 153 10.67 -3.77 10.46
N ALA A 154 11.34 -3.18 9.48
CA ALA A 154 11.72 -1.77 9.56
C ALA A 154 10.48 -0.88 9.75
N GLY A 155 10.59 0.14 10.62
CA GLY A 155 9.51 1.10 10.89
C GLY A 155 8.46 0.65 11.92
N ALA A 156 8.57 -0.54 12.51
CA ALA A 156 7.73 -0.97 13.64
C ALA A 156 8.62 -1.49 14.79
N PRO A 157 8.57 -0.88 16.00
CA PRO A 157 9.36 -1.36 17.14
C PRO A 157 8.98 -2.77 17.60
N GLY A 158 9.95 -3.48 18.18
CA GLY A 158 9.74 -4.81 18.77
C GLY A 158 9.76 -5.96 17.75
N THR A 159 9.05 -7.04 18.08
CA THR A 159 8.88 -8.24 17.25
C THR A 159 7.41 -8.67 17.23
N ALA A 160 7.01 -9.41 16.21
CA ALA A 160 5.66 -9.96 16.08
C ALA A 160 5.67 -11.25 15.24
N ALA A 161 4.53 -11.95 15.19
CA ALA A 161 4.36 -13.10 14.31
C ALA A 161 4.45 -12.68 12.83
N PRO A 162 5.11 -13.48 11.98
CA PRO A 162 5.18 -13.21 10.55
C PRO A 162 3.82 -13.40 9.89
N ILE A 163 3.54 -12.57 8.90
CA ILE A 163 2.43 -12.74 7.95
C ILE A 163 3.04 -12.69 6.56
N SER A 164 3.02 -13.81 5.85
CA SER A 164 3.50 -13.87 4.48
C SER A 164 2.38 -13.46 3.54
N LEU A 165 2.64 -12.47 2.68
CA LEU A 165 1.72 -12.02 1.64
C LEU A 165 2.28 -12.42 0.29
N ALA A 166 1.60 -13.33 -0.40
CA ALA A 166 1.95 -13.78 -1.74
C ALA A 166 1.01 -13.17 -2.79
N PHE A 167 1.55 -12.31 -3.65
CA PHE A 167 0.87 -11.70 -4.77
C PHE A 167 0.99 -12.66 -5.96
N LEU A 168 -0.10 -13.38 -6.27
CA LEU A 168 -0.08 -14.49 -7.23
C LEU A 168 0.11 -14.02 -8.67
N ASP A 169 -0.59 -12.94 -9.03
CA ASP A 169 -0.44 -12.20 -10.28
C ASP A 169 -0.59 -10.71 -9.98
N ALA A 170 0.54 -10.06 -9.73
CA ALA A 170 0.57 -8.63 -9.46
C ALA A 170 0.62 -7.78 -10.74
N ALA A 171 0.93 -8.36 -11.90
CA ALA A 171 1.16 -7.63 -13.14
C ALA A 171 -0.12 -6.93 -13.64
N GLY A 172 0.04 -5.72 -14.18
CA GLY A 172 -1.05 -4.98 -14.81
C GLY A 172 -2.21 -4.63 -13.87
N ALA A 173 -1.92 -4.36 -12.59
CA ALA A 173 -2.95 -4.09 -11.58
C ALA A 173 -3.83 -2.87 -11.90
N ARG A 174 -3.37 -1.95 -12.76
CA ARG A 174 -4.13 -0.77 -13.21
C ARG A 174 -4.25 -0.65 -14.72
N THR A 175 -3.23 -1.09 -15.45
CA THR A 175 -3.08 -0.90 -16.90
C THR A 175 -3.33 -2.20 -17.69
N GLY A 176 -3.45 -3.33 -17.00
CA GLY A 176 -3.62 -4.65 -17.61
C GLY A 176 -2.33 -5.28 -18.17
N LYS A 177 -1.18 -4.59 -18.12
CA LYS A 177 0.11 -5.10 -18.62
C LYS A 177 1.24 -4.83 -17.61
N LEU A 178 2.23 -5.73 -17.54
CA LEU A 178 3.43 -5.51 -16.72
C LEU A 178 4.25 -4.31 -17.21
N LEU A 179 4.41 -4.18 -18.53
CA LEU A 179 5.09 -3.08 -19.21
C LEU A 179 4.04 -2.34 -20.05
N PRO A 180 3.39 -1.28 -19.51
CA PRO A 180 2.23 -0.67 -20.14
C PRO A 180 2.51 -0.05 -21.51
N SER A 181 3.71 0.52 -21.70
CA SER A 181 4.18 1.06 -22.98
C SER A 181 4.68 -0.01 -23.96
N GLY A 182 4.77 -1.28 -23.53
CA GLY A 182 5.33 -2.38 -24.30
C GLY A 182 6.85 -2.40 -24.36
N ARG A 183 7.55 -1.50 -23.66
CA ARG A 183 9.02 -1.41 -23.62
C ARG A 183 9.54 -1.63 -22.21
N ALA A 184 10.70 -2.26 -22.10
CA ALA A 184 11.35 -2.47 -20.80
C ALA A 184 12.03 -1.19 -20.28
N SER A 185 12.60 -0.37 -21.18
CA SER A 185 13.04 1.00 -20.92
C SER A 185 12.71 1.93 -22.09
N GLU A 186 12.61 3.23 -21.81
CA GLU A 186 12.36 4.29 -22.79
C GLU A 186 12.84 5.66 -22.28
N TRP A 187 12.83 6.69 -23.14
CA TRP A 187 13.31 8.03 -22.78
C TRP A 187 12.15 9.02 -22.57
N ILE A 188 12.18 9.76 -21.46
CA ILE A 188 11.30 10.89 -21.13
C ILE A 188 12.20 12.05 -20.69
N ASP A 189 12.08 13.22 -21.32
CA ASP A 189 12.86 14.42 -20.97
C ASP A 189 14.37 14.15 -20.82
N GLU A 190 14.95 13.42 -21.78
CA GLU A 190 16.37 13.00 -21.80
C GLU A 190 16.80 12.09 -20.63
N VAL A 191 15.83 11.52 -19.92
CA VAL A 191 16.05 10.56 -18.84
C VAL A 191 15.54 9.19 -19.28
N GLU A 192 16.40 8.18 -19.22
CA GLU A 192 15.99 6.79 -19.40
C GLU A 192 15.12 6.37 -18.19
N VAL A 193 13.96 5.79 -18.47
CA VAL A 193 12.99 5.32 -17.48
C VAL A 193 12.50 3.92 -17.80
N SER A 194 12.01 3.21 -16.78
CA SER A 194 11.17 2.02 -16.96
C SER A 194 9.76 2.27 -16.43
N LEU A 195 8.76 1.94 -17.25
CA LEU A 195 7.35 2.05 -16.89
C LEU A 195 6.83 0.66 -16.54
N VAL A 196 6.57 0.41 -15.25
CA VAL A 196 6.20 -0.92 -14.74
C VAL A 196 4.88 -0.82 -14.00
N ASP A 197 3.93 -1.70 -14.30
CA ASP A 197 2.72 -1.85 -13.49
C ASP A 197 2.65 -3.27 -12.91
N CYS A 198 3.04 -3.37 -11.65
CA CYS A 198 3.00 -4.61 -10.89
C CYS A 198 2.66 -4.28 -9.43
N ALA A 199 1.45 -4.61 -9.01
CA ALA A 199 0.77 -4.16 -7.78
C ALA A 199 0.56 -2.63 -7.66
N MET A 200 1.43 -1.83 -8.28
CA MET A 200 1.38 -0.38 -8.39
C MET A 200 2.05 0.06 -9.71
N PRO A 201 1.48 1.04 -10.44
CA PRO A 201 2.17 1.72 -11.53
C PRO A 201 3.37 2.52 -11.02
N LEU A 202 4.56 2.24 -11.53
CA LEU A 202 5.83 2.86 -11.18
C LEU A 202 6.49 3.47 -12.42
N VAL A 203 7.13 4.62 -12.23
CA VAL A 203 8.15 5.14 -13.14
C VAL A 203 9.50 5.04 -12.44
N LEU A 204 10.36 4.16 -12.94
CA LEU A 204 11.68 3.92 -12.39
C LEU A 204 12.69 4.84 -13.08
N ILE A 205 13.53 5.50 -12.30
CA ILE A 205 14.49 6.50 -12.78
C ILE A 205 15.83 6.23 -12.10
N ARG A 206 16.96 6.22 -12.84
CA ARG A 206 18.27 6.20 -12.19
C ARG A 206 18.52 7.55 -11.50
N GLY A 207 18.84 7.54 -10.21
CA GLY A 207 19.07 8.76 -9.44
C GLY A 207 20.18 9.64 -10.02
N GLU A 208 21.25 9.02 -10.53
CA GLU A 208 22.38 9.71 -11.18
C GLU A 208 21.96 10.55 -12.39
N ALA A 209 20.92 10.14 -13.13
CA ALA A 209 20.41 10.90 -14.28
C ALA A 209 19.75 12.23 -13.86
N LEU A 210 19.42 12.36 -12.57
CA LEU A 210 18.93 13.58 -11.95
C LEU A 210 19.99 14.25 -11.05
N GLY A 211 21.26 13.81 -11.12
CA GLY A 211 22.36 14.38 -10.33
C GLY A 211 22.38 13.92 -8.86
N LEU A 212 21.70 12.82 -8.54
CA LEU A 212 21.60 12.30 -7.16
C LEU A 212 22.54 11.14 -6.93
N ARG A 213 22.98 11.00 -5.68
CA ARG A 213 23.79 9.89 -5.18
C ARG A 213 22.95 8.66 -4.84
N GLY A 214 21.70 8.87 -4.41
CA GLY A 214 20.77 7.83 -3.96
C GLY A 214 20.65 7.68 -2.45
N ASP A 215 21.58 8.25 -1.68
CA ASP A 215 21.59 8.22 -0.22
C ASP A 215 20.99 9.47 0.44
N GLU A 216 20.45 10.40 -0.35
CA GLU A 216 19.79 11.59 0.18
C GLU A 216 18.65 11.22 1.14
N THR A 217 18.49 12.01 2.20
CA THR A 217 17.39 11.82 3.14
C THR A 217 16.08 12.29 2.50
N PRO A 218 14.92 11.72 2.90
CA PRO A 218 13.62 12.22 2.44
C PRO A 218 13.45 13.73 2.64
N ALA A 219 13.95 14.28 3.75
CA ALA A 219 13.89 15.72 4.01
C ALA A 219 14.69 16.54 2.98
N ARG A 220 15.89 16.07 2.59
CA ARG A 220 16.69 16.74 1.55
C ARG A 220 16.01 16.69 0.18
N LEU A 221 15.48 15.54 -0.19
CA LEU A 221 14.74 15.37 -1.46
C LEU A 221 13.48 16.23 -1.50
N ASN A 222 12.75 16.31 -0.38
CA ASN A 222 11.53 17.11 -0.27
C ASN A 222 11.79 18.62 -0.23
N ALA A 223 13.00 19.06 0.10
CA ALA A 223 13.38 20.47 0.12
C ALA A 223 13.85 20.97 -1.26
N ASP A 224 14.14 20.07 -2.20
CA ASP A 224 14.62 20.43 -3.54
C ASP A 224 13.46 20.61 -4.52
N ALA A 225 12.95 21.84 -4.61
CA ALA A 225 11.82 22.18 -5.46
C ALA A 225 12.10 21.93 -6.97
N ALA A 226 13.35 22.11 -7.42
CA ALA A 226 13.71 21.91 -8.82
C ALA A 226 13.71 20.42 -9.17
N LEU A 227 14.26 19.57 -8.30
CA LEU A 227 14.18 18.12 -8.43
C LEU A 227 12.72 17.65 -8.45
N LEU A 228 11.90 18.11 -7.50
CA LEU A 228 10.49 17.72 -7.42
C LEU A 228 9.71 18.09 -8.68
N ALA A 229 9.93 19.29 -9.23
CA ALA A 229 9.31 19.70 -10.49
C ALA A 229 9.75 18.82 -11.67
N ARG A 230 11.03 18.43 -11.73
CA ARG A 230 11.54 17.53 -12.78
C ARG A 230 10.98 16.11 -12.66
N ILE A 231 10.90 15.57 -11.44
CA ILE A 231 10.27 14.27 -11.17
C ILE A 231 8.79 14.32 -11.59
N GLU A 232 8.09 15.41 -11.30
CA GLU A 232 6.68 15.57 -11.64
C GLU A 232 6.45 15.62 -13.16
N SER A 233 7.28 16.37 -13.92
CA SER A 233 7.23 16.38 -15.39
C SER A 233 7.33 14.96 -15.96
N ILE A 234 8.35 14.21 -15.52
CA ILE A 234 8.57 12.82 -15.95
C ILE A 234 7.40 11.94 -15.55
N ARG A 235 6.86 12.10 -14.34
CA ARG A 235 5.75 11.30 -13.81
C ARG A 235 4.47 11.48 -14.63
N VAL A 236 4.14 12.71 -14.98
CA VAL A 236 2.92 13.04 -15.75
C VAL A 236 3.01 12.43 -17.15
N GLU A 237 4.15 12.62 -17.83
CA GLU A 237 4.37 12.03 -19.15
C GLU A 237 4.41 10.50 -19.09
N ALA A 238 5.04 9.91 -18.06
CA ALA A 238 5.00 8.47 -17.82
C ALA A 238 3.56 7.96 -17.66
N GLY A 239 2.74 8.65 -16.86
CA GLY A 239 1.32 8.33 -16.69
C GLY A 239 0.56 8.33 -18.02
N ARG A 240 0.80 9.33 -18.88
CA ARG A 240 0.23 9.40 -20.23
C ARG A 240 0.63 8.19 -21.07
N ARG A 241 1.92 7.82 -21.07
CA ARG A 241 2.43 6.65 -21.82
C ARG A 241 1.93 5.30 -21.28
N MET A 242 1.59 5.25 -19.99
CA MET A 242 0.97 4.09 -19.35
C MET A 242 -0.54 3.98 -19.62
N GLY A 243 -1.16 4.96 -20.30
CA GLY A 243 -2.60 5.02 -20.51
C GLY A 243 -3.39 5.46 -19.26
N ILE A 244 -2.73 6.08 -18.28
CA ILE A 244 -3.36 6.63 -17.09
C ILE A 244 -3.81 8.06 -17.41
N ALA A 245 -5.11 8.24 -17.66
CA ALA A 245 -5.71 9.56 -17.85
C ALA A 245 -5.55 10.43 -16.59
N ASP A 246 -5.33 11.73 -16.78
CA ASP A 246 -5.24 12.74 -15.70
C ASP A 246 -4.20 12.39 -14.63
N ALA A 247 -3.04 11.89 -15.05
CA ALA A 247 -1.96 11.49 -14.12
C ALA A 247 -1.54 12.63 -13.18
N ALA A 248 -1.63 13.89 -13.62
CA ALA A 248 -1.36 15.07 -12.81
C ALA A 248 -2.27 15.16 -11.57
N ASP A 249 -3.55 14.83 -11.71
CA ASP A 249 -4.55 14.88 -10.63
C ASP A 249 -4.63 13.58 -9.81
N ARG A 250 -3.85 12.56 -10.20
CA ARG A 250 -3.83 11.25 -9.58
C ARG A 250 -2.57 11.01 -8.78
N VAL A 251 -2.69 10.08 -7.83
CA VAL A 251 -1.56 9.63 -7.01
C VAL A 251 -0.68 8.59 -7.72
N ILE A 252 -0.94 8.24 -8.98
CA ILE A 252 -0.22 7.25 -9.78
C ILE A 252 0.17 7.81 -11.16
N PRO A 253 1.27 7.35 -11.78
CA PRO A 253 2.24 6.38 -11.28
C PRO A 253 3.12 6.95 -10.16
N LYS A 254 3.84 6.08 -9.46
CA LYS A 254 4.73 6.43 -8.34
C LYS A 254 6.16 6.57 -8.87
N PRO A 255 6.79 7.75 -8.77
CA PRO A 255 8.19 7.89 -9.10
C PRO A 255 9.06 7.13 -8.11
N VAL A 256 10.05 6.41 -8.63
CA VAL A 256 11.05 5.72 -7.83
C VAL A 256 12.44 5.99 -8.38
N LEU A 257 13.28 6.60 -7.56
CA LEU A 257 14.69 6.80 -7.87
C LEU A 257 15.46 5.57 -7.44
N LEU A 258 16.33 5.06 -8.33
CA LEU A 258 17.16 3.89 -8.13
C LEU A 258 18.63 4.30 -8.01
N ALA A 259 19.36 3.65 -7.10
CA ALA A 259 20.80 3.78 -6.97
C ALA A 259 21.42 2.44 -6.57
N ALA A 260 22.76 2.37 -6.64
CA ALA A 260 23.51 1.23 -6.14
C ALA A 260 23.24 1.03 -4.63
N PRO A 261 23.14 -0.22 -4.15
CA PRO A 261 22.96 -0.52 -2.72
C PRO A 261 24.20 -0.12 -1.92
N GLN A 262 24.01 0.24 -0.64
CA GLN A 262 25.10 0.64 0.26
C GLN A 262 25.25 -0.29 1.47
N HIS A 263 24.26 -1.14 1.74
CA HIS A 263 24.16 -1.97 2.94
C HIS A 263 23.97 -3.46 2.60
N GLY A 264 24.53 -3.90 1.47
CA GLY A 264 24.49 -5.30 1.02
C GLY A 264 23.14 -5.74 0.44
N GLY A 265 22.23 -4.81 0.15
CA GLY A 265 21.04 -5.06 -0.65
C GLY A 265 21.36 -5.21 -2.14
N HIS A 266 20.30 -5.23 -2.95
CA HIS A 266 20.40 -5.32 -4.42
C HIS A 266 20.20 -3.96 -5.07
N LEU A 267 19.30 -3.12 -4.53
CA LEU A 267 19.04 -1.76 -4.99
C LEU A 267 18.75 -0.85 -3.81
N GLN A 268 19.26 0.38 -3.87
CA GLN A 268 18.79 1.47 -3.04
C GLN A 268 17.69 2.23 -3.76
N VAL A 269 16.59 2.53 -3.05
CA VAL A 269 15.43 3.19 -3.64
C VAL A 269 14.95 4.40 -2.84
N ARG A 270 14.42 5.39 -3.55
CA ARG A 270 13.64 6.52 -3.00
C ARG A 270 12.29 6.58 -3.69
N TYR A 271 11.24 6.27 -2.93
CA TYR A 271 9.89 6.08 -3.45
C TYR A 271 9.03 7.31 -3.13
N PHE A 272 8.35 7.87 -4.11
CA PHE A 272 7.58 9.11 -3.97
C PHE A 272 6.07 8.88 -3.94
N MET A 273 5.33 9.71 -3.18
CA MET A 273 3.89 9.60 -2.95
C MET A 273 3.09 10.85 -3.35
N PRO A 274 2.86 11.09 -4.65
CA PRO A 274 3.93 11.24 -5.65
C PRO A 274 4.77 12.52 -5.44
N HIS A 275 4.31 13.47 -4.61
CA HIS A 275 4.98 14.77 -4.42
C HIS A 275 5.94 14.80 -3.21
N GLN A 276 5.94 13.76 -2.39
CA GLN A 276 6.81 13.65 -1.21
C GLN A 276 7.52 12.31 -1.21
N CYS A 277 8.82 12.32 -0.92
CA CYS A 277 9.60 11.12 -0.68
C CYS A 277 9.09 10.41 0.57
N HIS A 278 8.77 9.13 0.40
CA HIS A 278 8.35 8.23 1.47
C HIS A 278 9.54 7.92 2.38
N THR A 279 9.30 7.84 3.69
CA THR A 279 10.35 7.60 4.71
C THR A 279 10.77 6.12 4.84
N ALA A 280 10.13 5.25 4.08
CA ALA A 280 10.42 3.82 3.95
C ALA A 280 10.16 3.39 2.51
N LEU A 281 9.52 2.24 2.29
CA LEU A 281 9.04 1.80 0.97
C LEU A 281 7.62 1.21 1.09
N ALA A 282 6.73 1.55 0.13
CA ALA A 282 5.42 0.92 0.05
C ALA A 282 5.55 -0.52 -0.46
N ILE A 283 4.81 -1.45 0.14
CA ILE A 283 4.85 -2.88 -0.24
C ILE A 283 4.52 -3.11 -1.71
N THR A 284 3.51 -2.43 -2.24
CA THR A 284 3.16 -2.55 -3.66
C THR A 284 4.27 -2.02 -4.56
N GLY A 285 4.99 -0.96 -4.14
CA GLY A 285 6.17 -0.47 -4.83
C GLY A 285 7.34 -1.47 -4.77
N ALA A 286 7.55 -2.12 -3.63
CA ALA A 286 8.57 -3.15 -3.46
C ALA A 286 8.32 -4.38 -4.33
N VAL A 287 7.06 -4.82 -4.43
CA VAL A 287 6.64 -5.89 -5.34
C VAL A 287 6.97 -5.49 -6.79
N GLY A 288 6.55 -4.30 -7.23
CA GLY A 288 6.83 -3.84 -8.58
C GLY A 288 8.33 -3.69 -8.90
N LEU A 289 9.12 -3.18 -7.95
CA LEU A 289 10.57 -3.07 -8.06
C LEU A 289 11.25 -4.45 -8.16
N ALA A 290 10.89 -5.38 -7.29
CA ALA A 290 11.45 -6.72 -7.31
C ALA A 290 11.08 -7.46 -8.60
N THR A 291 9.83 -7.34 -9.07
CA THR A 291 9.44 -7.86 -10.39
C THR A 291 10.24 -7.22 -11.51
N ALA A 292 10.48 -5.90 -11.47
CA ALA A 292 11.31 -5.21 -12.44
C ALA A 292 12.75 -5.77 -12.45
N VAL A 293 13.35 -6.04 -11.29
CA VAL A 293 14.69 -6.66 -11.19
C VAL A 293 14.80 -7.97 -11.99
N VAL A 294 13.75 -8.79 -12.04
CA VAL A 294 13.72 -10.04 -12.82
C VAL A 294 13.04 -9.92 -14.19
N THR A 295 12.75 -8.69 -14.62
CA THR A 295 12.18 -8.40 -15.94
C THR A 295 13.27 -7.83 -16.84
N GLU A 296 13.69 -8.63 -17.81
CA GLU A 296 14.80 -8.32 -18.71
C GLU A 296 14.64 -6.94 -19.38
N GLY A 297 15.75 -6.21 -19.47
CA GLY A 297 15.83 -4.89 -20.11
C GLY A 297 15.30 -3.72 -19.29
N THR A 298 14.63 -3.94 -18.15
CA THR A 298 14.24 -2.81 -17.29
C THR A 298 15.46 -2.21 -16.60
N LEU A 299 15.36 -0.93 -16.19
CA LEU A 299 16.44 -0.26 -15.46
C LEU A 299 16.86 -1.04 -14.22
N ALA A 300 15.90 -1.53 -13.42
CA ALA A 300 16.17 -2.33 -12.24
C ALA A 300 16.94 -3.63 -12.59
N HIS A 301 16.55 -4.33 -13.65
CA HIS A 301 17.29 -5.50 -14.14
C HIS A 301 18.70 -5.15 -14.61
N THR A 302 18.88 -4.06 -15.37
CA THR A 302 20.22 -3.66 -15.85
C THR A 302 21.17 -3.27 -14.71
N MET A 303 20.65 -2.72 -13.62
CA MET A 303 21.45 -2.31 -12.47
C MET A 303 21.85 -3.49 -11.57
N VAL A 304 20.98 -4.50 -11.44
CA VAL A 304 21.24 -5.67 -10.58
C VAL A 304 21.95 -6.79 -11.33
N GLY A 305 21.65 -6.95 -12.62
CA GLY A 305 22.04 -8.11 -13.41
C GLY A 305 21.06 -9.28 -13.30
N TYR A 306 21.34 -10.33 -14.08
CA TYR A 306 20.49 -11.52 -14.15
C TYR A 306 20.47 -12.30 -12.83
N LEU A 307 19.27 -12.65 -12.36
CA LEU A 307 19.05 -13.51 -11.19
C LEU A 307 18.05 -14.62 -11.54
N PRO A 308 18.41 -15.91 -11.36
CA PRO A 308 17.48 -17.01 -11.61
C PRO A 308 16.39 -17.07 -10.53
N LEU A 309 15.18 -17.52 -10.89
CA LEU A 309 14.11 -17.78 -9.94
C LEU A 309 14.20 -19.24 -9.41
N PRO A 310 13.86 -19.49 -8.13
CA PRO A 310 13.45 -18.51 -7.12
C PRO A 310 14.61 -17.68 -6.58
N THR A 311 14.35 -16.42 -6.24
CA THR A 311 15.33 -15.53 -5.61
C THR A 311 14.69 -14.61 -4.57
N THR A 312 15.51 -13.88 -3.80
CA THR A 312 15.04 -12.85 -2.88
C THR A 312 15.77 -11.54 -3.18
N ILE A 313 14.99 -10.49 -3.48
CA ILE A 313 15.52 -9.15 -3.73
C ILE A 313 15.41 -8.33 -2.45
N THR A 314 16.53 -7.80 -1.99
CA THR A 314 16.60 -6.89 -0.84
C THR A 314 16.68 -5.45 -1.34
N LEU A 315 15.64 -4.67 -1.08
CA LEU A 315 15.53 -3.26 -1.46
C LEU A 315 15.86 -2.38 -0.24
N GLU A 316 16.91 -1.57 -0.34
CA GLU A 316 17.27 -0.58 0.68
C GLU A 316 16.44 0.69 0.51
N HIS A 317 15.91 1.20 1.62
CA HIS A 317 15.06 2.39 1.66
C HIS A 317 15.44 3.26 2.87
N PRO A 318 14.94 4.50 3.02
CA PRO A 318 15.48 5.45 4.01
C PRO A 318 15.52 4.97 5.47
N SER A 319 14.60 4.09 5.88
CA SER A 319 14.53 3.53 7.24
C SER A 319 15.01 2.09 7.39
N GLY A 320 15.70 1.50 6.40
CA GLY A 320 16.19 0.12 6.48
C GLY A 320 16.09 -0.62 5.14
N SER A 321 15.66 -1.87 5.17
CA SER A 321 15.53 -2.68 3.96
C SER A 321 14.26 -3.55 3.98
N LEU A 322 13.86 -3.96 2.78
CA LEU A 322 12.71 -4.81 2.55
C LEU A 322 13.10 -5.95 1.60
N ALA A 323 13.02 -7.19 2.09
CA ALA A 323 13.19 -8.39 1.28
C ALA A 323 11.87 -8.77 0.59
N VAL A 324 11.96 -9.08 -0.71
CA VAL A 324 10.87 -9.57 -1.54
C VAL A 324 11.30 -10.88 -2.18
N GLY A 325 10.64 -11.98 -1.79
CA GLY A 325 10.86 -13.28 -2.42
C GLY A 325 10.13 -13.37 -3.74
N LEU A 326 10.78 -13.84 -4.79
CA LEU A 326 10.22 -14.03 -6.12
C LEU A 326 10.31 -15.50 -6.49
N SER A 327 9.20 -16.04 -7.00
CA SER A 327 9.15 -17.40 -7.54
C SER A 327 8.28 -17.44 -8.79
N ARG A 328 8.42 -18.51 -9.56
CA ARG A 328 7.58 -18.79 -10.73
C ARG A 328 7.19 -20.26 -10.68
N ALA A 329 5.90 -20.55 -10.79
CA ALA A 329 5.44 -21.93 -10.88
C ALA A 329 5.87 -22.53 -12.22
N VAL A 330 6.18 -23.83 -12.23
CA VAL A 330 6.52 -24.54 -13.47
C VAL A 330 5.34 -24.45 -14.44
N GLY A 331 5.58 -23.98 -15.66
CA GLY A 331 4.55 -23.80 -16.69
C GLY A 331 3.68 -22.55 -16.53
N SER A 332 3.99 -21.64 -15.60
CA SER A 332 3.34 -20.34 -15.47
C SER A 332 4.29 -19.23 -15.90
N ASP A 333 3.79 -18.25 -16.65
CA ASP A 333 4.53 -17.02 -16.96
C ASP A 333 4.46 -16.00 -15.82
N ALA A 334 3.52 -16.16 -14.88
CA ALA A 334 3.31 -15.23 -13.79
C ALA A 334 4.38 -15.39 -12.69
N VAL A 335 5.02 -14.28 -12.34
CA VAL A 335 5.93 -14.20 -11.19
C VAL A 335 5.10 -13.96 -9.93
N VAL A 336 5.26 -14.84 -8.95
CA VAL A 336 4.69 -14.68 -7.61
C VAL A 336 5.68 -13.87 -6.78
N ALA A 337 5.23 -12.72 -6.27
CA ALA A 337 6.01 -11.90 -5.35
C ALA A 337 5.51 -12.12 -3.91
N SER A 338 6.44 -12.32 -2.98
CA SER A 338 6.13 -12.61 -1.58
C SER A 338 6.86 -11.65 -0.66
N VAL A 339 6.15 -11.14 0.34
CA VAL A 339 6.72 -10.28 1.38
C VAL A 339 6.29 -10.75 2.75
N VAL A 340 7.21 -10.68 3.72
CA VAL A 340 6.87 -10.91 5.13
C VAL A 340 6.53 -9.57 5.77
N ARG A 341 5.33 -9.48 6.35
CA ARG A 341 4.87 -8.36 7.17
C ARG A 341 4.55 -8.86 8.58
N THR A 342 4.11 -7.94 9.43
CA THR A 342 3.53 -8.26 10.75
C THR A 342 2.30 -7.39 10.95
N ALA A 343 1.35 -7.86 11.76
CA ALA A 343 0.17 -7.08 12.15
C ALA A 343 0.00 -7.11 13.67
N ARG A 344 -0.85 -6.23 14.20
CA ARG A 344 -1.29 -6.30 15.60
C ARG A 344 -2.66 -5.67 15.76
N ARG A 345 -3.56 -6.38 16.44
CA ARG A 345 -4.82 -5.82 16.93
C ARG A 345 -4.55 -4.86 18.09
N LEU A 346 -5.07 -3.63 18.02
CA LEU A 346 -4.75 -2.56 18.98
C LEU A 346 -5.95 -2.20 19.85
N PHE A 347 -7.13 -2.14 19.26
CA PHE A 347 -8.37 -1.77 19.94
C PHE A 347 -9.54 -2.47 19.26
N GLU A 348 -10.54 -2.86 20.04
CA GLU A 348 -11.85 -3.30 19.54
C GLU A 348 -12.94 -2.61 20.34
N GLY A 349 -13.96 -2.14 19.65
CA GLY A 349 -15.14 -1.58 20.28
C GLY A 349 -16.06 -0.95 19.26
N ARG A 350 -16.58 0.24 19.59
CA ARG A 350 -17.44 1.02 18.71
C ARG A 350 -16.84 2.42 18.55
N VAL A 351 -16.81 2.92 17.32
CA VAL A 351 -16.53 4.32 17.02
C VAL A 351 -17.85 5.08 16.88
N PHE A 352 -17.85 6.34 17.30
CA PHE A 352 -19.01 7.21 17.22
C PHE A 352 -18.72 8.34 16.24
N ALA A 353 -19.69 8.66 15.38
CA ALA A 353 -19.57 9.71 14.38
C ALA A 353 -20.93 10.39 14.14
N PRO A 354 -20.97 11.67 13.73
CA PRO A 354 -22.19 12.29 13.23
C PRO A 354 -22.83 11.48 12.09
N SER A 355 -24.15 11.44 12.05
CA SER A 355 -24.86 10.78 10.96
C SER A 355 -24.63 11.54 9.64
N PRO A 356 -24.33 10.86 8.51
CA PRO A 356 -24.20 11.52 7.20
C PRO A 356 -25.45 12.27 6.74
N ARG A 357 -26.62 11.98 7.34
CA ARG A 357 -27.90 12.62 7.01
C ARG A 357 -28.14 13.93 7.77
N THR A 358 -27.39 14.19 8.84
CA THR A 358 -27.55 15.38 9.68
C THR A 358 -26.51 16.47 9.41
N SER A 359 -25.45 16.20 8.64
CA SER A 359 -24.42 17.20 8.32
C SER A 359 -24.86 18.12 7.17
N VAL A 360 -25.76 19.06 7.48
CA VAL A 360 -25.87 20.29 6.69
C VAL A 360 -24.64 21.14 7.04
N ALA A 361 -23.83 21.46 6.04
CA ALA A 361 -22.62 22.25 6.20
C ALA A 361 -22.92 23.59 6.87
N ALA A 362 -22.57 23.72 8.15
CA ALA A 362 -22.41 25.02 8.79
C ALA A 362 -20.95 25.42 8.62
N GLU A 363 -20.72 26.53 7.93
CA GLU A 363 -19.41 27.19 7.91
C GLU A 363 -18.97 27.48 9.35
N TRP A 364 -17.71 27.18 9.63
CA TRP A 364 -17.06 27.32 10.92
C TRP A 364 -17.27 28.71 11.52
N THR A 365 -17.93 28.82 12.67
CA THR A 365 -17.87 30.01 13.52
C THR A 365 -16.88 29.79 14.66
N SER A 366 -15.74 30.49 14.56
CA SER A 366 -14.81 30.86 15.63
C SER A 366 -14.25 29.74 16.53
N ALA A 367 -13.02 29.30 16.25
CA ALA A 367 -12.17 28.60 17.21
C ALA A 367 -11.61 29.60 18.24
N ALA A 368 -11.91 29.38 19.53
CA ALA A 368 -11.22 30.00 20.66
C ALA A 368 -10.15 29.04 21.20
#